data_AF-A0A1E4DRS7-F1
#
_entry.id   AF-A0A1E4DRS7-F1
#
_cell.length_a   1.000
_cell.length_b   1.000
_cell.length_c   1.000
_cell.angle_alpha   90.00
_cell.angle_beta   90.00
_cell.angle_gamma   90.00
#
_symmetry.space_group_name_H-M   'P 1'
#
loop_
_entity.id
_entity.type
_entity.pdbx_description
1 polymer ?
#
loop_
_entity_poly.entity_id
_entity_poly.type
_entity_poly.pdbx_seq_one_letter_code
_entity_poly.pdbx_strand_id
1 'polypeptide(L)' 'MAATHKNSAAVQPVQANQASLQEEIQTLAYELYCQYGYEHGHDLEHWAEAERRVLERVEERSTR' A
#
# COMPACT_ATOMS: atom_id res chain seq x y z
N MET A 1 -21.48 -5.84 -36.57
CA MET A 1 -20.92 -4.76 -35.74
C MET A 1 -21.86 -4.54 -34.55
N ALA A 2 -21.46 -4.91 -33.34
CA ALA A 2 -21.97 -4.33 -32.09
C ALA A 2 -21.15 -4.88 -30.92
N ALA A 3 -20.58 -3.99 -30.13
CA ALA A 3 -19.59 -4.25 -29.11
C ALA A 3 -20.16 -5.07 -27.94
N THR A 4 -19.45 -6.14 -27.58
CA THR A 4 -19.65 -6.84 -26.32
C THR A 4 -19.09 -5.97 -25.21
N HIS A 5 -20.00 -5.38 -24.45
CA HIS A 5 -19.74 -4.56 -23.28
C HIS A 5 -19.06 -5.42 -22.21
N LYS A 6 -17.74 -5.25 -22.06
CA LYS A 6 -17.01 -5.73 -20.88
C LYS A 6 -17.27 -4.75 -19.74
N ASN A 7 -18.45 -4.92 -19.15
CA ASN A 7 -18.88 -4.29 -17.92
C ASN A 7 -18.05 -4.83 -16.75
N SER A 8 -17.04 -4.07 -16.32
CA SER A 8 -16.38 -4.27 -15.03
C SER A 8 -16.04 -2.91 -14.41
N ALA A 9 -16.97 -1.96 -14.54
CA ALA A 9 -16.96 -0.70 -13.83
C ALA A 9 -17.81 -0.85 -12.56
N ALA A 10 -17.30 -1.53 -11.53
CA ALA A 10 -17.81 -1.46 -10.15
C ALA A 10 -16.96 -2.32 -9.20
N VAL A 11 -15.67 -2.04 -9.07
CA VAL A 11 -14.92 -2.43 -7.86
C VAL A 11 -14.67 -1.18 -7.03
N GLN A 12 -15.77 -0.76 -6.38
CA GLN A 12 -15.94 -0.03 -5.12
C GLN A 12 -14.87 1.02 -4.68
N PRO A 13 -15.31 2.19 -4.16
CA PRO A 13 -14.42 3.22 -3.59
C PRO A 13 -13.65 2.75 -2.33
N VAL A 14 -13.99 1.60 -1.74
CA VAL A 14 -13.25 1.01 -0.61
C VAL A 14 -11.93 0.36 -1.04
N GLN A 15 -11.86 -0.20 -2.26
CA GLN A 15 -10.64 -0.79 -2.79
C GLN A 15 -9.59 0.25 -3.18
N ALA A 16 -10.01 1.43 -3.65
CA ALA A 16 -9.08 2.51 -3.97
C ALA A 16 -8.30 2.97 -2.73
N ASN A 17 -8.97 3.06 -1.58
CA ASN A 17 -8.31 3.43 -0.33
C ASN A 17 -7.31 2.34 0.11
N GLN A 18 -7.69 1.06 0.02
CA GLN A 18 -6.78 -0.05 0.36
C GLN A 18 -5.58 -0.14 -0.59
N ALA A 19 -5.79 0.07 -1.89
CA ALA A 19 -4.72 0.08 -2.88
C ALA A 19 -3.72 1.22 -2.62
N SER A 20 -4.21 2.43 -2.32
CA SER A 20 -3.33 3.55 -1.96
C SER A 20 -2.52 3.30 -0.69
N LEU A 21 -3.10 2.63 0.31
CA LEU A 21 -2.35 2.25 1.52
C LEU A 21 -1.29 1.20 1.23
N GLN A 22 -1.59 0.20 0.40
CA GLN A 22 -0.60 -0.80 0.00
C GLN A 22 0.55 -0.18 -0.81
N GLU A 23 0.27 0.79 -1.69
CA GLU A 23 1.29 1.54 -2.41
C GLU A 23 2.18 2.36 -1.46
N GLU A 24 1.60 2.99 -0.44
CA GLU A 24 2.37 3.71 0.60
C GLU A 24 3.25 2.74 1.41
N ILE A 25 2.71 1.59 1.83
CA ILE A 25 3.45 0.56 2.56
C ILE A 25 4.61 0.04 1.71
N GLN A 26 4.35 -0.27 0.44
CA GLN A 26 5.37 -0.76 -0.48
C GLN A 26 6.48 0.26 -0.70
N THR A 27 6.12 1.54 -0.89
CA THR A 27 7.09 2.62 -1.08
C THR A 27 7.96 2.79 0.17
N LEU A 28 7.35 2.83 1.35
CA LEU A 28 8.07 2.92 2.63
C LEU A 28 8.98 1.71 2.88
N ALA A 29 8.52 0.49 2.60
CA ALA A 29 9.32 -0.72 2.76
C ALA A 29 10.53 -0.71 1.83
N TYR A 30 10.35 -0.26 0.58
CA TYR A 30 11.44 -0.10 -0.39
C TYR A 30 12.45 0.97 0.02
N GLU A 31 11.99 2.11 0.52
CA GLU A 31 12.87 3.16 1.05
C GLU A 31 13.67 2.67 2.26
N LEU A 32 13.02 1.97 3.20
CA LEU A 32 13.68 1.35 4.34
C LEU A 32 14.75 0.36 3.88
N TYR A 33 14.41 -0.53 2.95
CA TYR A 33 15.35 -1.50 2.39
C TYR A 33 16.58 -0.82 1.73
N CYS A 34 16.37 0.29 1.01
CA CYS A 34 17.46 1.08 0.45
C CYS A 34 18.32 1.77 1.52
N GLN A 35 17.70 2.29 2.59
CA GLN A 35 18.41 2.95 3.70
C GLN A 35 19.25 1.99 4.54
N TYR A 36 18.79 0.75 4.73
CA TYR A 36 19.50 -0.29 5.48
C TYR A 36 20.61 -0.98 4.67
N GLY A 37 20.88 -0.51 3.45
CA GLY A 37 22.02 -0.99 2.67
C GLY A 37 21.76 -2.27 1.90
N TYR A 38 20.49 -2.56 1.57
CA TYR A 38 20.10 -3.75 0.81
C TYR A 38 20.46 -5.06 1.51
N GLU A 39 20.43 -5.07 2.85
CA GLU A 39 20.74 -6.25 3.63
C GLU A 39 19.60 -7.26 3.52
N HIS A 40 19.82 -8.31 2.71
CA HIS A 40 18.88 -9.39 2.53
C HIS A 40 18.66 -10.15 3.84
N GLY A 41 17.42 -10.17 4.32
CA GLY A 41 17.05 -10.81 5.59
C GLY A 41 16.16 -9.94 6.47
N HIS A 42 16.17 -8.61 6.26
CA HIS A 42 15.31 -7.67 6.98
C HIS A 42 14.09 -7.22 6.16
N ASP A 43 13.85 -7.79 4.98
CA ASP A 43 12.72 -7.43 4.11
C ASP A 43 11.36 -7.50 4.83
N LEU A 44 11.14 -8.55 5.63
CA LEU A 44 9.92 -8.70 6.44
C LEU A 44 9.85 -7.68 7.57
N GLU A 45 10.98 -7.28 8.12
CA GLU A 45 11.08 -6.33 9.23
C GLU A 45 10.85 -4.90 8.73
N HIS A 46 11.42 -4.57 7.58
CA HIS A 46 11.17 -3.32 6.84
C HIS A 46 9.71 -3.23 6.39
N TRP A 47 9.13 -4.33 5.92
CA TRP A 47 7.72 -4.39 5.57
C TRP A 47 6.83 -4.16 6.81
N ALA A 48 7.09 -4.86 7.92
CA ALA A 48 6.32 -4.70 9.15
C ALA A 48 6.45 -3.29 9.77
N GLU A 49 7.61 -2.65 9.63
CA GLU A 49 7.82 -1.26 10.04
C GLU A 49 7.07 -0.27 9.14
N ALA A 50 7.08 -0.50 7.82
CA ALA A 50 6.30 0.28 6.86
C ALA A 50 4.80 0.17 7.13
N GLU A 51 4.28 -1.03 7.36
CA GLU A 51 2.89 -1.27 7.74
C GLU A 51 2.51 -0.49 9.00
N ARG A 52 3.33 -0.56 10.06
CA ARG A 52 3.07 0.19 11.31
C ARG A 52 3.01 1.70 11.08
N ARG A 53 3.94 2.27 10.31
CA ARG A 53 3.94 3.72 10.01
C ARG A 53 2.75 4.16 9.19
N VAL A 54 2.34 3.37 8.20
CA VAL A 54 1.15 3.69 7.40
C VAL A 54 -0.12 3.53 8.23
N LEU A 55 -0.20 2.49 9.07
CA LEU A 55 -1.33 2.29 9.96
C LEU A 55 -1.49 3.46 10.94
N GLU A 56 -0.40 3.91 11.57
CA GLU A 56 -0.39 5.09 12.45
C GLU A 56 -0.89 6.34 11.73
N ARG A 57 -0.43 6.60 10.49
CA ARG A 57 -0.93 7.71 9.65
C ARG A 57 -2.41 7.60 9.31
N VAL A 58 -2.91 6.40 9.05
CA VAL A 58 -4.32 6.16 8.73
C VAL A 58 -5.20 6.36 9.95
N GLU A 59 -4.74 5.90 11.11
CA GLU A 59 -5.39 6.13 12.39
C GLU A 59 -5.45 7.63 12.68
N GLU A 60 -4.33 8.35 12.56
CA GLU A 60 -4.26 9.82 12.70
C GLU A 60 -5.17 10.57 11.71
N ARG A 61 -5.30 10.09 10.47
CA ARG A 61 -6.21 10.68 9.47
C ARG A 61 -7.67 10.35 9.71
N SER A 62 -7.98 9.23 10.38
CA SER A 62 -9.35 8.83 10.70
C SER A 62 -9.85 9.44 12.01
N THR A 63 -8.95 9.76 12.94
CA THR A 63 -9.27 10.39 14.22
C THR A 63 -9.31 11.93 14.18
N ARG A 64 -9.16 12.54 13.00
CA ARG A 64 -9.17 14.02 12.82
C ARG A 64 -10.33 14.49 11.97
#